data_AF-A0A1V4K4X8-F1
#
_entry.id   AF-A0A1V4K4X8-F1
#
_cell.length_a   1.000
_cell.length_b   1.000
_cell.length_c   1.000
_cell.angle_alpha   90.00
_cell.angle_beta   90.00
_cell.angle_gamma   90.00
#
_symmetry.space_group_name_H-M   'P 1'
#
loop_
_entity.id
_entity.type
_entity.pdbx_description
1 polymer ?
#
loop_
_entity_poly.entity_id
_entity_poly.type
_entity_poly.pdbx_seq_one_letter_code
_entity_poly.pdbx_strand_id
1 'polypeptide(L)'
;MTLRQFLAYFKKEHRLEITMLSQGVSMLYSFFMPAAKLRERHDQPMTEIVARVSKKKLGRHVRALVFELCCNDDTDNDVEVPYVRYTIR
;
A
#
# COMPACT_ATOMS: atom_id res chain seq x y z
N MET A 1 8.18 7.04 2.04
CA MET A 1 7.52 6.78 0.74
C MET A 1 6.04 7.03 0.89
N THR A 2 5.47 7.81 -0.02
CA THR A 2 4.02 8.06 -0.07
C THR A 2 3.29 6.90 -0.76
N LEU A 3 1.96 6.84 -0.65
CA LEU A 3 1.17 5.84 -1.39
C LEU A 3 1.39 5.95 -2.90
N ARG A 4 1.35 7.17 -3.46
CA ARG A 4 1.59 7.40 -4.90
C ARG A 4 2.95 6.84 -5.34
N GLN A 5 4.01 7.11 -4.57
CA GLN A 5 5.35 6.59 -4.84
C GLN A 5 5.40 5.07 -4.72
N PHE A 6 4.71 4.48 -3.76
CA PHE A 6 4.64 3.03 -3.57
C PHE A 6 3.98 2.33 -4.75
N LEU A 7 2.82 2.82 -5.20
CA LEU A 7 2.13 2.28 -6.38
C LEU A 7 2.99 2.41 -7.65
N ALA A 8 3.61 3.59 -7.85
CA ALA A 8 4.49 3.84 -8.99
C ALA A 8 5.75 2.94 -8.98
N TYR A 9 6.30 2.64 -7.80
CA TYR A 9 7.45 1.74 -7.66
C TYR A 9 7.12 0.32 -8.13
N PHE A 10 5.96 -0.22 -7.75
CA PHE A 10 5.52 -1.54 -8.23
C PHE A 10 5.30 -1.56 -9.74
N LYS A 11 4.65 -0.52 -10.29
CA LYS A 11 4.43 -0.41 -11.72
C LYS A 11 5.73 -0.31 -12.51
N LYS A 12 6.70 0.48 -12.02
CA LYS A 12 7.97 0.75 -12.74
C LYS A 12 9.01 -0.35 -12.58
N GLU A 13 9.24 -0.81 -11.36
CA GLU A 13 10.36 -1.70 -11.05
C GLU A 13 9.96 -3.18 -11.11
N HIS A 14 8.69 -3.50 -10.82
CA HIS A 14 8.18 -4.87 -10.79
C HIS A 14 7.20 -5.20 -11.91
N ARG A 15 6.76 -4.20 -12.69
CA ARG A 15 5.72 -4.35 -13.73
C ARG A 15 4.43 -4.95 -13.17
N LEU A 16 4.06 -4.48 -11.98
CA LEU A 16 2.86 -4.90 -11.28
C LEU A 16 1.99 -3.69 -10.97
N GLU A 17 0.73 -3.76 -11.36
CA GLU A 17 -0.29 -2.78 -10.98
C GLU A 17 -0.99 -3.25 -9.71
N ILE A 18 -0.67 -2.64 -8.57
CA ILE A 18 -1.35 -2.94 -7.31
C ILE A 18 -2.84 -2.56 -7.45
N THR A 19 -3.73 -3.53 -7.24
CA THR A 19 -5.18 -3.35 -7.24
C THR A 19 -5.74 -3.23 -5.83
N MET A 20 -5.13 -3.91 -4.86
CA MET A 20 -5.45 -3.81 -3.43
C MET A 20 -4.18 -3.88 -2.57
N LEU A 21 -4.18 -3.12 -1.46
CA LEU A 21 -3.06 -3.07 -0.52
C LEU A 21 -3.59 -2.96 0.91
N SER A 22 -3.17 -3.88 1.76
CA SER A 22 -3.60 -3.94 3.16
C SER A 22 -2.43 -4.14 4.14
N GLN A 23 -2.68 -3.76 5.40
CA GLN A 23 -1.80 -4.07 6.53
C GLN A 23 -2.66 -4.77 7.60
N GLY A 24 -2.47 -6.08 7.73
CA GLY A 24 -3.41 -6.91 8.49
C GLY A 24 -4.83 -6.74 7.98
N VAL A 25 -5.78 -6.45 8.88
CA VAL A 25 -7.20 -6.26 8.50
C VAL A 25 -7.53 -4.86 7.93
N SER A 26 -6.54 -3.97 7.84
CA SER A 26 -6.77 -2.57 7.41
C SER A 26 -6.50 -2.39 5.91
N MET A 27 -7.54 -2.10 5.13
CA MET A 27 -7.41 -1.77 3.70
C MET A 27 -6.87 -0.34 3.51
N LEU A 28 -5.64 -0.22 3.04
CA LEU A 28 -4.94 1.05 2.85
C LEU A 28 -5.24 1.67 1.48
N TYR A 29 -5.40 0.84 0.46
CA TYR A 29 -5.72 1.24 -0.91
C TYR A 29 -6.48 0.14 -1.64
N SER A 30 -7.46 0.55 -2.46
CA SER A 30 -8.03 -0.29 -3.52
C SER A 30 -8.37 0.56 -4.74
N PHE A 31 -8.35 -0.03 -5.94
CA PHE A 31 -8.64 0.68 -7.19
C PHE A 31 -10.07 1.24 -7.26
N PHE A 32 -11.02 0.63 -6.54
CA PHE A 32 -12.41 1.07 -6.44
C PHE A 32 -12.67 2.09 -5.32
N MET A 33 -11.62 2.65 -4.70
CA MET A 33 -11.79 3.72 -3.72
C MET A 33 -12.35 4.99 -4.38
N PRO A 34 -13.26 5.73 -3.70
CA PRO A 34 -13.73 7.02 -4.19
C PRO A 34 -12.58 8.01 -4.40
N ALA A 35 -12.62 8.75 -5.50
CA ALA A 35 -11.54 9.67 -5.91
C ALA A 35 -11.13 10.67 -4.82
N ALA A 36 -12.09 11.18 -4.03
CA ALA A 36 -11.81 12.08 -2.90
C ALA A 36 -10.92 11.42 -1.84
N LYS A 37 -11.25 10.19 -1.40
CA LYS A 37 -10.45 9.43 -0.42
C LYS A 37 -9.09 9.04 -0.95
N LEU A 38 -9.02 8.73 -2.25
CA LEU A 38 -7.76 8.38 -2.90
C LEU A 38 -6.82 9.59 -2.95
N ARG A 39 -7.34 10.77 -3.32
CA ARG A 39 -6.58 12.04 -3.34
C ARG A 39 -6.03 12.40 -1.96
N GLU A 40 -6.81 12.22 -0.89
CA GLU A 40 -6.35 12.45 0.49
C GLU A 40 -5.19 11.52 0.90
N ARG A 41 -5.11 10.30 0.33
CA ARG A 41 -4.10 9.29 0.70
C ARG A 41 -2.86 9.32 -0.18
N HIS A 42 -2.97 9.71 -1.45
CA HIS A 42 -1.88 9.57 -2.42
C HIS A 42 -0.57 10.20 -1.97
N ASP A 43 -0.65 11.40 -1.41
CA ASP A 43 0.53 12.19 -1.06
C ASP A 43 0.94 12.01 0.42
N GLN A 44 0.25 11.13 1.15
CA GLN A 44 0.59 10.81 2.53
C GLN A 44 1.62 9.68 2.63
N PRO A 45 2.51 9.72 3.63
CA PRO A 45 3.40 8.62 3.96
C PRO A 45 2.62 7.33 4.29
N MET A 46 3.15 6.18 3.86
CA MET A 46 2.55 4.86 4.16
C MET A 46 2.28 4.65 5.66
N THR A 47 3.20 5.08 6.53
CA THR A 47 3.06 4.98 7.99
C THR A 47 1.91 5.82 8.55
N GLU A 48 1.64 6.99 7.96
CA GLU A 48 0.54 7.86 8.37
C GLU A 48 -0.81 7.29 7.94
N ILE A 49 -0.89 6.73 6.73
CA ILE A 49 -2.09 6.05 6.24
C ILE A 49 -2.41 4.86 7.15
N VAL A 50 -1.41 4.03 7.49
CA VAL A 50 -1.58 2.90 8.41
C VAL A 50 -2.09 3.38 9.77
N ALA A 51 -1.47 4.40 10.36
CA ALA A 51 -1.88 4.92 11.67
C ALA A 51 -3.33 5.46 11.65
N ARG A 52 -3.73 6.15 10.57
CA ARG A 52 -5.08 6.69 10.41
C ARG A 52 -6.13 5.60 10.22
N VAL A 53 -5.90 4.66 9.31
CA VAL A 53 -6.89 3.64 8.94
C VAL A 53 -7.06 2.61 10.06
N SER A 54 -5.95 2.18 10.67
CA SER A 54 -6.00 1.24 11.81
C SER A 54 -6.49 1.88 13.11
N LYS A 55 -6.57 3.23 13.16
CA LYS A 55 -6.83 4.03 14.35
C LYS A 55 -5.85 3.74 15.50
N LYS A 56 -4.64 3.26 15.19
CA LYS A 56 -3.59 2.90 16.14
C LYS A 56 -2.30 3.61 15.77
N LYS A 57 -1.67 4.29 16.74
CA LYS A 57 -0.34 4.87 16.53
C LYS A 57 0.68 3.74 16.39
N LEU A 58 1.62 3.90 15.45
CA LEU A 58 2.77 3.00 15.34
C LEU A 58 3.71 3.24 16.53
N GLY A 59 4.03 2.17 17.26
CA GLY A 59 4.95 2.24 18.39
C GLY A 59 6.38 2.57 17.93
N ARG A 60 7.16 3.27 18.77
CA ARG A 60 8.57 3.63 18.46
C ARG A 60 9.49 2.42 18.22
N HIS A 61 9.11 1.25 18.73
CA HIS A 61 9.85 0.00 18.55
C HIS A 61 9.59 -0.67 17.19
N VAL A 62 8.56 -0.25 16.45
CA VAL A 62 8.19 -0.88 15.18
C VAL A 62 9.21 -0.49 14.12
N ARG A 63 9.95 -1.49 13.62
CA ARG A 63 10.99 -1.30 12.58
C ARG A 63 10.53 -1.65 11.18
N ALA A 64 9.45 -2.41 11.05
CA ALA A 64 8.88 -2.79 9.76
C ALA A 64 7.38 -3.04 9.87
N LEU A 65 6.71 -2.93 8.73
CA LEU A 65 5.33 -3.32 8.52
C LEU A 65 5.29 -4.43 7.47
N VAL A 66 4.29 -5.30 7.58
CA VAL A 66 3.98 -6.30 6.56
C VAL A 66 2.76 -5.81 5.79
N PHE A 67 2.90 -5.73 4.47
CA PHE A 67 1.81 -5.40 3.56
C PHE A 67 1.46 -6.59 2.68
N GLU A 68 0.17 -6.84 2.55
CA GLU A 68 -0.38 -7.83 1.61
C GLU A 68 -0.93 -7.08 0.39
N LEU A 69 -0.73 -7.67 -0.80
CA LEU A 69 -1.03 -7.05 -2.09
C LEU A 69 -1.85 -7.98 -2.97
N CYS A 70 -2.78 -7.42 -3.72
CA CYS A 70 -3.27 -8.01 -4.97
C CYS A 70 -2.78 -7.13 -6.11
N CYS A 71 -2.34 -7.76 -7.20
CA CYS A 71 -1.69 -7.08 -8.31
C CYS A 71 -2.13 -7.68 -9.64
N ASN A 72 -2.25 -6.83 -10.65
CA ASN A 72 -2.34 -7.26 -12.03
C ASN A 72 -0.95 -7.17 -12.70
N ASP A 73 -0.65 -8.10 -13.61
CA ASP A 73 0.54 -8.03 -14.46
C ASP A 73 0.33 -7.12 -15.69
N ASP A 74 1.34 -7.02 -16.56
CA ASP A 74 1.28 -6.20 -17.80
C ASP A 74 0.21 -6.68 -18.80
N THR A 75 -0.36 -7.87 -18.59
CA THR A 75 -1.44 -8.45 -19.40
C THR A 75 -2.80 -8.38 -18.73
N ASP A 76 -2.91 -7.61 -17.63
CA ASP A 76 -4.12 -7.41 -16.82
C ASP A 76 -4.64 -8.69 -16.13
N ASN A 77 -3.78 -9.70 -15.97
CA ASN A 77 -4.11 -10.89 -15.20
C ASN A 77 -3.85 -10.65 -13.72
N ASP A 78 -4.81 -11.00 -12.86
CA ASP A 78 -4.62 -11.02 -11.41
C ASP A 78 -3.62 -12.11 -11.04
N VAL A 79 -2.53 -11.72 -10.38
CA VAL A 79 -1.41 -12.60 -10.05
C VAL A 79 -1.14 -12.59 -8.56
N GLU A 80 -0.88 -13.79 -8.00
CA GLU A 80 -0.44 -13.92 -6.62
C GLU A 80 1.01 -13.43 -6.49
N VAL A 81 1.27 -12.58 -5.50
CA VAL A 81 2.59 -12.02 -5.23
C VAL A 81 2.96 -12.20 -3.76
N PRO A 82 4.26 -12.25 -3.42
CA PRO A 82 4.68 -12.27 -2.03
C PRO A 82 4.28 -11.00 -1.28
N TYR A 83 4.18 -11.12 0.05
CA TYR A 83 4.02 -9.97 0.93
C TYR A 83 5.22 -9.02 0.84
N VAL A 84 5.00 -7.77 1.25
CA VAL A 84 6.05 -6.75 1.32
C VAL A 84 6.45 -6.46 2.75
N ARG A 85 7.75 -6.57 3.04
CA ARG A 85 8.35 -6.03 4.27
C ARG A 85 8.71 -4.56 4.07
N TYR A 86 7.85 -3.65 4.53
CA TYR A 86 8.09 -2.22 4.50
C TYR A 86 8.90 -1.77 5.72
N THR A 87 10.20 -1.50 5.56
CA THR A 87 11.07 -1.07 6.66
C THR A 87 10.89 0.42 6.98
N ILE A 88 10.63 0.73 8.25
CA ILE A 88 10.54 2.10 8.78
C ILE A 88 11.94 2.47 9.28
N ARG A 89 12.56 3.45 8.62
CA ARG A 89 13.83 4.05 9.08
C ARG A 89 13.55 5.21 10.01
#